data_AF-A0A665WCW3-F1
#
_entry.id   AF-A0A665WCW3-F1
#
_cell.length_a   1.000
_cell.length_b   1.000
_cell.length_c   1.000
_cell.angle_alpha   90.00
_cell.angle_beta   90.00
_cell.angle_gamma   90.00
#
_symmetry.space_group_name_H-M   'P 1'
#
loop_
_entity.id
_entity.type
_entity.pdbx_description
1 polymer ?
#
loop_
_entity_poly.entity_id
_entity_poly.type
_entity_poly.pdbx_seq_one_letter_code
_entity_poly.pdbx_strand_id
1 'polypeptide(L)'
;MFLRMGLALGLVRLGVLRNLVHAGKKGYQGNRRGEGFILGGLFVIGAEKQGILLEHREKEFGDKADLSSIMEAARKINKTES
;
A
#
# COMPACT_ATOMS: atom_id res chain seq x y z
N MET A 1 11.24 20.07 34.68
CA MET A 1 12.23 19.08 34.16
C MET A 1 11.61 17.68 34.17
N PHE A 2 10.55 17.44 33.38
CA PHE A 2 9.93 16.11 33.17
C PHE A 2 9.09 16.07 31.87
N LEU A 3 8.64 17.24 31.39
CA LEU A 3 7.88 17.37 30.14
C LEU A 3 8.70 17.19 28.84
N ARG A 4 10.03 17.12 28.93
CA ARG A 4 10.93 17.02 27.75
C ARG A 4 11.24 15.58 27.31
N MET A 5 10.88 14.55 28.10
CA MET A 5 11.16 13.14 27.76
C MET A 5 9.99 12.38 27.12
N GLY A 6 8.74 12.81 27.33
CA GLY A 6 7.56 12.10 26.82
C GLY A 6 7.27 12.30 25.32
N LEU A 7 7.61 13.47 24.77
CA LEU A 7 7.43 13.79 23.35
C LEU A 7 8.43 13.07 22.44
N ALA A 8 9.62 12.75 22.95
CA ALA A 8 10.64 12.01 22.20
C ALA A 8 10.27 10.53 21.98
N LEU A 9 9.46 9.95 22.87
CA LEU A 9 9.04 8.54 22.81
C LEU A 9 7.72 8.33 22.05
N GLY A 10 6.84 9.35 21.97
CA GLY A 10 5.58 9.26 21.22
C GLY A 10 5.74 9.42 19.70
N LEU A 11 6.83 10.05 19.24
CA LEU A 11 7.09 10.34 17.82
C LEU A 11 7.88 9.25 17.10
N VAL A 12 8.44 8.30 17.84
CA VAL A 12 9.09 7.12 17.28
C VAL A 12 8.03 6.04 17.20
N ARG A 13 7.16 6.12 16.17
CA ARG A 13 6.24 5.03 15.83
C ARG A 13 7.07 3.74 15.76
N LEU A 14 6.92 2.84 16.73
CA LEU A 14 7.59 1.54 16.72
C LEU A 14 7.36 0.79 15.40
N GLY A 15 6.22 1.04 14.74
CA GLY A 15 5.93 0.54 13.39
C GLY A 15 6.89 1.04 12.30
N VAL A 16 7.35 2.29 12.35
CA VAL A 16 8.30 2.87 11.37
C VAL A 16 9.69 2.24 11.54
N LEU A 17 10.16 2.05 12.77
CA LEU A 17 11.42 1.32 13.01
C LEU A 17 11.35 -0.13 12.55
N ARG A 18 10.23 -0.82 12.80
CA ARG A 18 10.02 -2.19 12.33
C ARG A 18 10.03 -2.28 10.81
N ASN A 19 9.37 -1.35 10.10
CA ASN A 19 9.39 -1.30 8.65
C ASN A 19 10.78 -0.99 8.08
N LEU A 20 11.54 -0.08 8.71
CA LEU A 20 12.93 0.23 8.32
C LEU A 20 13.86 -0.99 8.44
N VAL A 21 13.77 -1.73 9.55
CA VAL A 21 14.56 -2.96 9.76
C VAL A 21 14.19 -4.05 8.74
N HIS A 22 12.90 -4.20 8.44
CA HIS A 22 12.43 -5.19 7.47
C HIS A 22 12.84 -4.86 6.03
N ALA A 23 12.77 -3.58 5.65
CA ALA A 23 13.21 -3.09 4.35
C ALA A 23 14.73 -3.26 4.16
N GLY A 24 15.52 -3.01 5.20
CA GLY A 24 16.97 -3.24 5.20
C GLY A 24 17.36 -4.70 5.00
N LYS A 25 16.63 -5.64 5.62
CA LYS A 25 16.88 -7.09 5.47
C LYS A 25 16.51 -7.65 4.09
N LYS A 26 15.60 -7.01 3.36
CA LYS A 26 15.15 -7.45 2.03
C LYS A 26 15.94 -6.82 0.87
N GLY A 27 16.94 -5.97 1.15
CA GLY A 27 17.76 -5.34 0.10
C GLY A 27 16.97 -4.45 -0.86
N TYR A 28 15.77 -4.01 -0.47
CA TYR A 28 14.89 -3.24 -1.35
C TYR A 28 15.34 -1.79 -1.41
N GLN A 29 16.30 -1.48 -2.28
CA GLN A 29 16.52 -0.12 -2.79
C GLN A 29 15.36 0.26 -3.73
N GLY A 30 14.18 0.44 -3.15
CA GLY A 30 13.12 1.17 -3.84
C GLY A 30 13.59 2.59 -4.15
N ASN A 31 12.99 3.22 -5.15
CA ASN A 31 13.34 4.58 -5.56
C ASN A 31 13.12 5.57 -4.40
N ARG A 32 14.19 5.90 -3.64
CA ARG A 32 14.16 6.91 -2.57
C ARG A 32 14.19 8.34 -3.12
N ARG A 33 14.23 8.52 -4.44
CA ARG A 33 14.04 9.82 -5.10
C ARG A 33 12.54 10.03 -5.34
N GLY A 34 11.91 10.63 -4.35
CA GLY A 34 10.52 11.04 -4.32
C GLY A 34 10.26 11.59 -2.92
N GLU A 35 9.29 12.49 -2.76
CA GLU A 35 9.04 13.16 -1.48
C GLU A 35 8.68 12.19 -0.34
N GLY A 36 8.37 10.92 -0.66
CA GLY A 36 8.02 9.91 0.34
C GLY A 36 6.61 10.09 0.91
N PHE A 37 5.77 10.88 0.24
CA PHE A 37 4.39 11.19 0.64
C PHE A 37 3.34 10.72 -0.36
N ILE A 38 3.72 10.39 -1.60
CA ILE A 38 2.77 9.95 -2.63
C ILE A 38 2.52 8.46 -2.44
N LEU A 39 1.28 8.11 -2.09
CA LEU A 39 0.79 6.73 -2.00
C LEU A 39 0.26 6.27 -3.35
N GLY A 40 0.46 4.98 -3.66
CA GLY A 40 -0.06 4.37 -4.88
C GLY A 40 -1.53 3.94 -4.75
N GLY A 41 -2.06 3.46 -5.86
CA GLY A 41 -3.36 2.81 -5.90
C GLY A 41 -3.45 1.88 -7.10
N LEU A 42 -4.27 0.84 -6.98
CA LEU A 42 -4.55 -0.14 -8.02
C LEU A 42 -6.06 -0.20 -8.25
N PHE A 43 -6.45 -0.14 -9.51
CA PHE A 43 -7.84 -0.28 -9.94
C PHE A 43 -7.94 -1.42 -10.95
N VAL A 44 -8.98 -2.26 -10.81
CA VAL A 44 -9.41 -3.18 -11.84
C VAL A 44 -10.69 -2.63 -12.44
N ILE A 45 -10.67 -2.34 -13.73
CA ILE A 45 -11.79 -1.74 -14.46
C ILE A 45 -12.38 -2.82 -15.38
N GLY A 46 -13.68 -3.05 -15.25
CA GLY A 46 -14.44 -3.99 -16.06
C GLY A 46 -14.73 -3.45 -17.46
N ALA A 47 -15.11 -4.35 -18.36
CA ALA A 47 -15.43 -3.98 -19.74
C ALA A 47 -16.76 -3.20 -19.81
N GLU A 48 -16.88 -2.32 -20.80
CA GLU A 48 -18.10 -1.58 -21.10
C GLU A 48 -18.69 -0.81 -19.88
N LYS A 49 -19.86 -1.25 -19.39
CA LYS A 49 -20.61 -0.62 -18.29
C LYS A 49 -20.36 -1.29 -16.94
N GLN A 50 -19.44 -2.24 -16.87
CA GLN A 50 -19.16 -3.01 -15.66
C GLN A 50 -18.48 -2.17 -14.56
N GLY A 51 -17.85 -1.05 -14.93
CA GLY A 51 -17.33 -0.07 -13.97
C GLY A 51 -16.08 -0.57 -13.23
N ILE A 52 -15.86 -0.07 -12.01
CA ILE A 52 -14.69 -0.44 -11.19
C ILE A 52 -15.02 -1.74 -10.45
N LEU A 53 -14.25 -2.79 -10.74
CA LEU A 53 -14.39 -4.11 -10.14
C LEU A 53 -13.58 -4.29 -8.87
N LEU A 54 -12.46 -3.57 -8.74
CA LEU A 54 -11.64 -3.56 -7.54
C LEU A 54 -10.92 -2.23 -7.44
N GLU A 55 -10.84 -1.72 -6.22
CA GLU A 55 -10.03 -0.57 -5.84
C GLU A 55 -9.17 -0.96 -4.63
N HIS A 56 -7.88 -0.71 -4.74
CA HIS A 56 -6.93 -0.79 -3.64
C HIS A 56 -6.17 0.53 -3.57
N ARG A 57 -6.39 1.28 -2.49
CA ARG A 57 -5.58 2.47 -2.18
C ARG A 57 -4.50 2.05 -1.20
N GLU A 58 -3.24 2.31 -1.52
CA GLU A 58 -2.17 2.04 -0.58
C GLU A 58 -2.37 2.91 0.67
N LYS A 59 -2.43 2.30 1.85
CA LYS A 59 -2.55 3.02 3.12
C LYS A 59 -1.22 3.56 3.61
N GLU A 60 -0.14 2.84 3.29
CA GLU A 60 1.23 3.17 3.65
C GLU A 60 2.21 2.58 2.63
N PHE A 61 3.44 3.08 2.62
CA PHE A 61 4.47 2.58 1.70
C PHE A 61 4.72 1.09 1.91
N GLY A 62 4.50 0.32 0.85
CA GLY A 62 4.64 -1.13 0.87
C GLY A 62 3.40 -1.89 1.33
N ASP A 63 2.28 -1.20 1.57
CA ASP A 63 0.94 -1.81 1.51
C ASP A 63 0.75 -2.36 0.09
N LYS A 64 0.36 -3.63 0.01
CA LYS A 64 0.25 -4.35 -1.27
C LYS A 64 -1.17 -4.80 -1.46
N ALA A 65 -1.68 -4.59 -2.66
CA ALA A 65 -2.94 -5.16 -3.07
C ALA A 65 -2.89 -6.69 -2.97
N ASP A 66 -3.98 -7.29 -2.50
CA ASP A 66 -4.11 -8.74 -2.46
C ASP A 66 -4.21 -9.32 -3.88
N LEU A 67 -3.24 -10.16 -4.24
CA LEU A 67 -3.15 -10.72 -5.58
C LEU A 67 -4.35 -11.62 -5.92
N SER A 68 -4.89 -12.34 -4.93
CA SER A 68 -6.04 -13.22 -5.14
C SER A 68 -7.27 -12.43 -5.53
N SER A 69 -7.52 -11.33 -4.80
CA SER A 69 -8.62 -10.38 -5.05
C SER A 69 -8.48 -9.73 -6.42
N ILE A 70 -7.26 -9.34 -6.82
CA ILE A 70 -6.98 -8.80 -8.17
C ILE A 70 -7.32 -9.84 -9.24
N MET A 71 -6.85 -11.08 -9.08
CA MET A 71 -7.07 -12.15 -10.05
C MET A 71 -8.55 -12.51 -10.17
N GLU A 72 -9.29 -12.50 -9.06
CA GLU A 72 -10.73 -12.73 -9.07
C GLU A 72 -11.47 -11.60 -9.81
N ALA A 73 -11.13 -10.34 -9.50
CA ALA A 73 -11.70 -9.18 -10.17
C ALA A 73 -11.38 -9.18 -11.68
N ALA A 74 -10.15 -9.51 -12.07
CA ALA A 74 -9.74 -9.59 -13.47
C ALA A 74 -10.49 -10.68 -14.24
N ARG A 75 -10.76 -11.83 -13.61
CA ARG A 75 -11.56 -12.91 -14.22
C ARG A 75 -13.01 -12.52 -14.48
N LYS A 76 -13.55 -11.57 -13.71
CA LYS A 76 -14.93 -11.07 -13.89
C LYS A 76 -15.08 -10.18 -15.13
N ILE A 77 -13.99 -9.64 -15.69
CA ILE A 77 -14.00 -8.75 -16.86
C ILE A 77 -14.60 -9.45 -18.10
N ASN A 78 -14.22 -10.72 -18.33
CA ASN A 78 -14.65 -11.48 -19.50
C ASN A 78 -15.91 -12.34 -19.24
N LYS A 79 -16.48 -12.26 -18.04
CA LYS A 79 -17.60 -13.12 -17.61
C LYS A 79 -18.96 -12.45 -17.75
N THR A 80 -19.02 -11.29 -18.39
CA THR A 80 -20.28 -10.64 -18.76
C THR A 80 -21.03 -11.58 -19.69
N GLU A 81 -22.19 -12.02 -19.23
CA GLU A 81 -23.05 -13.05 -19.85
C GLU A 81 -23.20 -12.82 -21.36
N SER A 82 -22.82 -13.84 -22.13
CA SER A 82 -23.26 -14.05 -23.52
C SER A 82 -24.53 -14.88 -23.53
#